data_AF-A0A2M8RYI0-F1
#
_entry.id   AF-A0A2M8RYI0-F1
#
_cell.length_a   1.000
_cell.length_b   1.000
_cell.length_c   1.000
_cell.angle_alpha   90.00
_cell.angle_beta   90.00
_cell.angle_gamma   90.00
#
_symmetry.space_group_name_H-M   'P 1'
#
loop_
_entity.id
_entity.type
_entity.pdbx_description
1 polymer ?
#
loop_
_entity_poly.entity_id
_entity_poly.type
_entity_poly.pdbx_seq_one_letter_code
_entity_poly.pdbx_strand_id
1 'polypeptide(L)'
;MPLSLGNNSGVNGNYSAAIGVSNRIASSANNTLVFGNNVSATAANNVILGDGSSENSTTTTNGAFNQVNTATVGLLTYSGFKGTATGIVSVGASGKERQIINVAPGNISATSTDAINGSQLYATNGVLSNVANSTVTALGGTTVLNPNGTFNVTYNLTTTNPNDNTTTNYTSIGDALKGLSDAVNQPLTFKADEGSSVQKLGSTISIVSGNATDTSTENLKTNVTKDGTIEISFSTKPTFTNVTVNETLKVGNVTINATTGIDAGNTVITNVANGTNATDAVNVSQLKEVTQNITNVTNEVAKGWNVTATASEGKVNGSSLEKVAMGDTFTVDAGKNIEITQSGKTISIATSATPTFTNITLSNGTNSAKIGSDDNGNVRVTGKDGYSTTKITNVAPGTNTTDAVNYGQLKSVERKVDKLDGRVRGIGASSAAAASLPQVYIPGKSMVAASAGGYSGASAIAVGYSRASDSGKVILKLTGTANSEGHYSGGVGVGYQW
;
A
#
# COMPACT_ATOMS: atom_id res chain seq x y z
N MET A 1 74.23 -122.89 -32.49
CA MET A 1 75.22 -122.68 -33.55
C MET A 1 74.96 -121.32 -34.19
N PRO A 2 75.98 -120.51 -34.47
CA PRO A 2 75.83 -119.27 -35.25
C PRO A 2 75.42 -119.57 -36.69
N LEU A 3 74.58 -118.74 -37.29
CA LEU A 3 74.17 -118.85 -38.70
C LEU A 3 74.54 -117.56 -39.47
N SER A 4 75.27 -117.70 -40.57
CA SER A 4 75.61 -116.59 -41.46
C SER A 4 75.10 -116.90 -42.86
N LEU A 5 74.25 -116.04 -43.40
CA LEU A 5 73.71 -116.17 -44.76
C LEU A 5 73.97 -114.89 -45.56
N GLY A 6 74.95 -114.92 -46.45
CA GLY A 6 75.37 -113.78 -47.26
C GLY A 6 76.90 -113.67 -47.35
N ASN A 7 77.38 -112.68 -48.11
CA ASN A 7 78.82 -112.52 -48.37
C ASN A 7 79.51 -111.69 -47.27
N ASN A 8 80.72 -112.10 -46.90
CA ASN A 8 81.60 -111.38 -45.96
C ASN A 8 80.98 -111.11 -44.57
N SER A 9 80.05 -111.96 -44.14
CA SER A 9 79.39 -111.86 -42.84
C SER A 9 80.00 -112.84 -41.83
N GLY A 10 80.43 -112.34 -40.67
CA GLY A 10 81.03 -113.13 -39.59
C GLY A 10 80.13 -113.16 -38.36
N VAL A 11 79.70 -114.36 -37.95
CA VAL A 11 78.84 -114.56 -36.78
C VAL A 11 79.56 -115.41 -35.75
N ASN A 12 80.05 -114.77 -34.68
CA ASN A 12 80.83 -115.43 -33.63
C ASN A 12 80.06 -115.57 -32.31
N GLY A 13 78.92 -114.88 -32.16
CA GLY A 13 78.05 -115.00 -30.99
C GLY A 13 77.23 -116.30 -31.01
N ASN A 14 77.03 -116.91 -29.85
CA ASN A 14 76.18 -118.08 -29.70
C ASN A 14 74.70 -117.72 -29.89
N TYR A 15 73.95 -118.59 -30.56
CA TYR A 15 72.52 -118.41 -30.87
C TYR A 15 72.19 -117.14 -31.67
N SER A 16 73.16 -116.67 -32.45
CA SER A 16 73.03 -115.46 -33.27
C SER A 16 72.91 -115.82 -34.76
N ALA A 17 72.28 -114.93 -35.52
CA ALA A 17 72.18 -115.09 -36.97
C ALA A 17 72.33 -113.74 -37.69
N ALA A 18 72.98 -113.77 -38.85
CA ALA A 18 73.06 -112.61 -39.75
C ALA A 18 72.63 -113.00 -41.16
N ILE A 19 71.79 -112.17 -41.77
CA ILE A 19 71.38 -112.28 -43.18
C ILE A 19 71.72 -110.97 -43.89
N GLY A 20 72.49 -111.07 -44.97
CA GLY A 20 72.97 -109.95 -45.79
C GLY A 20 74.50 -109.84 -45.83
N VAL A 21 75.00 -108.66 -46.22
CA VAL A 21 76.40 -108.45 -46.61
C VAL A 21 77.20 -107.68 -45.56
N SER A 22 78.45 -108.08 -45.33
CA SER A 22 79.41 -107.36 -44.46
C SER A 22 78.90 -107.14 -43.03
N ASN A 23 78.14 -108.10 -42.49
CA ASN A 23 77.67 -108.04 -41.12
C ASN A 23 78.66 -108.73 -40.17
N ARG A 24 78.88 -108.16 -38.99
CA ARG A 24 79.78 -108.72 -37.98
C ARG A 24 79.08 -108.80 -36.64
N ILE A 25 78.82 -110.02 -36.17
CA ILE A 25 78.33 -110.29 -34.82
C ILE A 25 79.51 -110.80 -33.99
N ALA A 26 79.94 -110.01 -33.01
CA ALA A 26 81.05 -110.35 -32.12
C ALA A 26 80.76 -111.57 -31.24
N SER A 27 81.79 -112.20 -30.68
CA SER A 27 81.62 -113.34 -29.75
C SER A 27 80.92 -112.96 -28.44
N SER A 28 80.94 -111.68 -28.07
CA SER A 28 80.16 -111.12 -26.95
C SER A 28 78.67 -110.91 -27.27
N ALA A 29 78.29 -110.90 -28.55
CA ALA A 29 76.94 -110.61 -29.02
C ALA A 29 76.10 -111.89 -29.22
N ASN A 30 75.87 -112.60 -28.12
CA ASN A 30 75.03 -113.81 -28.10
C ASN A 30 73.54 -113.46 -28.29
N ASN A 31 72.73 -114.38 -28.81
CA ASN A 31 71.28 -114.18 -28.99
C ASN A 31 70.91 -112.95 -29.84
N THR A 32 71.75 -112.59 -30.82
CA THR A 32 71.58 -111.39 -31.64
C THR A 32 71.22 -111.73 -33.08
N LEU A 33 70.22 -111.06 -33.63
CA LEU A 33 69.75 -111.22 -35.01
C LEU A 33 70.05 -109.97 -35.82
N VAL A 34 70.66 -110.14 -36.98
CA VAL A 34 70.94 -109.06 -37.93
C VAL A 34 70.29 -109.39 -39.27
N PHE A 35 69.45 -108.50 -39.76
CA PHE A 35 68.85 -108.56 -41.09
C PHE A 35 69.12 -107.25 -41.83
N GLY A 36 70.19 -107.20 -42.61
CA GLY A 36 70.67 -105.94 -43.19
C GLY A 36 72.05 -106.09 -43.79
N ASN A 37 72.71 -104.95 -44.05
CA ASN A 37 74.08 -104.93 -44.56
C ASN A 37 74.91 -103.96 -43.71
N ASN A 38 76.23 -104.17 -43.66
CA ASN A 38 77.18 -103.27 -42.99
C ASN A 38 76.88 -103.03 -41.50
N VAL A 39 76.36 -104.03 -40.80
CA VAL A 39 76.04 -103.95 -39.37
C VAL A 39 77.14 -104.59 -38.54
N SER A 40 77.59 -103.90 -37.49
CA SER A 40 78.49 -104.46 -36.47
C SER A 40 77.75 -104.54 -35.13
N ALA A 41 77.48 -105.76 -34.67
CA ALA A 41 76.84 -106.03 -33.39
C ALA A 41 77.86 -106.56 -32.37
N THR A 42 77.88 -105.95 -31.19
CA THR A 42 78.85 -106.18 -30.12
C THR A 42 78.20 -106.55 -28.78
N ALA A 43 76.88 -106.34 -28.61
CA ALA A 43 76.10 -106.81 -27.47
C ALA A 43 75.06 -107.89 -27.80
N ALA A 44 74.66 -108.59 -26.75
CA ALA A 44 73.73 -109.70 -26.78
C ALA A 44 72.26 -109.24 -26.82
N ASN A 45 71.36 -110.17 -27.20
CA ASN A 45 69.89 -110.03 -27.20
C ASN A 45 69.31 -108.97 -28.15
N ASN A 46 70.05 -108.55 -29.18
CA ASN A 46 69.64 -107.46 -30.06
C ASN A 46 69.02 -107.98 -31.37
N VAL A 47 68.11 -107.20 -31.94
CA VAL A 47 67.63 -107.36 -33.32
C VAL A 47 67.98 -106.09 -34.08
N ILE A 48 68.72 -106.22 -35.18
CA ILE A 48 69.18 -105.07 -35.96
C ILE A 48 68.71 -105.25 -37.40
N LEU A 49 67.94 -104.28 -37.88
CA LEU A 49 67.24 -104.33 -39.16
C LEU A 49 67.70 -103.18 -40.06
N GLY A 50 68.03 -103.50 -41.30
CA GLY A 50 68.38 -102.54 -42.35
C GLY A 50 69.89 -102.29 -42.53
N ASP A 51 70.23 -101.72 -43.69
CA ASP A 51 71.60 -101.35 -44.04
C ASP A 51 72.14 -100.23 -43.14
N GLY A 52 73.37 -100.41 -42.64
CA GLY A 52 74.08 -99.44 -41.81
C GLY A 52 73.41 -99.13 -40.48
N SER A 53 72.50 -99.99 -40.00
CA SER A 53 71.87 -99.84 -38.69
C SER A 53 72.86 -100.11 -37.57
N SER A 54 72.70 -99.41 -36.46
CA SER A 54 73.62 -99.42 -35.32
C SER A 54 72.89 -99.85 -34.06
N GLU A 55 73.57 -100.61 -33.20
CA GLU A 55 73.08 -100.90 -31.86
C GLU A 55 73.38 -99.77 -30.85
N ASN A 56 74.14 -98.75 -31.25
CA ASN A 56 74.47 -97.58 -30.44
C ASN A 56 73.50 -96.41 -30.72
N SER A 57 73.07 -95.77 -29.64
CA SER A 57 72.16 -94.61 -29.60
C SER A 57 72.49 -93.74 -28.38
N THR A 58 71.73 -92.69 -28.12
CA THR A 58 71.87 -91.87 -26.90
C THR A 58 71.54 -92.64 -25.61
N THR A 59 70.74 -93.70 -25.71
CA THR A 59 70.32 -94.55 -24.58
C THR A 59 70.98 -95.93 -24.58
N THR A 60 71.87 -96.21 -25.53
CA THR A 60 72.55 -97.51 -25.66
C THR A 60 74.03 -97.34 -26.00
N THR A 61 74.90 -98.03 -25.26
CA THR A 61 76.36 -97.99 -25.50
C THR A 61 76.87 -99.40 -25.77
N ASN A 62 77.54 -99.61 -26.91
CA ASN A 62 77.95 -100.92 -27.43
C ASN A 62 76.79 -101.93 -27.43
N GLY A 63 75.60 -101.48 -27.83
CA GLY A 63 74.37 -102.27 -27.84
C GLY A 63 73.83 -102.73 -26.48
N ALA A 64 74.45 -102.33 -25.36
CA ALA A 64 73.89 -102.52 -24.04
C ALA A 64 72.87 -101.40 -23.74
N PHE A 65 71.69 -101.80 -23.27
CA PHE A 65 70.61 -100.88 -22.94
C PHE A 65 70.84 -100.19 -21.58
N ASN A 66 70.67 -98.87 -21.55
CA ASN A 66 70.55 -98.13 -20.29
C ASN A 66 69.06 -97.94 -19.98
N GLN A 67 68.64 -98.34 -18.77
CA GLN A 67 67.24 -98.22 -18.37
C GLN A 67 66.80 -96.76 -18.33
N VAL A 68 65.82 -96.43 -19.18
CA VAL A 68 65.18 -95.12 -19.22
C VAL A 68 63.97 -95.14 -18.28
N ASN A 69 64.13 -94.61 -17.07
CA ASN A 69 63.07 -94.55 -16.06
C ASN A 69 62.39 -93.17 -15.96
N THR A 70 63.02 -92.15 -16.52
CA THR A 70 62.54 -90.76 -16.50
C THR A 70 62.89 -90.03 -17.79
N ALA A 71 62.14 -88.95 -18.08
CA ALA A 71 62.45 -87.99 -19.13
C ALA A 71 62.09 -86.57 -18.67
N THR A 72 62.95 -85.60 -18.93
CA THR A 72 62.68 -84.19 -18.58
C THR A 72 62.42 -83.38 -19.85
N VAL A 73 61.30 -82.66 -19.88
CA VAL A 73 60.93 -81.73 -20.96
C VAL A 73 60.61 -80.38 -20.33
N GLY A 74 61.46 -79.37 -20.58
CA GLY A 74 61.37 -78.09 -19.89
C GLY A 74 61.52 -78.25 -18.38
N LEU A 75 60.55 -77.76 -17.61
CA LEU A 75 60.52 -77.87 -16.14
C LEU A 75 59.82 -79.14 -15.63
N LEU A 76 59.31 -80.00 -16.53
CA LEU A 76 58.55 -81.18 -16.16
C LEU A 76 59.41 -82.44 -16.29
N THR A 77 59.48 -83.22 -15.21
CA THR A 77 60.09 -84.54 -15.20
C THR A 77 59.02 -85.61 -15.19
N TYR A 78 58.93 -86.35 -16.29
CA TYR A 78 58.11 -87.54 -16.43
C TYR A 78 58.86 -88.73 -15.85
N SER A 79 58.17 -89.57 -15.07
CA SER A 79 58.77 -90.72 -14.40
C SER A 79 57.77 -91.88 -14.34
N GLY A 80 58.24 -93.04 -13.88
CA GLY A 80 57.39 -94.21 -13.70
C GLY A 80 57.10 -94.97 -14.99
N PHE A 81 57.96 -94.85 -16.00
CA PHE A 81 57.92 -95.67 -17.21
C PHE A 81 57.97 -97.16 -16.85
N LYS A 82 57.31 -97.99 -17.66
CA LYS A 82 57.18 -99.44 -17.41
C LYS A 82 57.89 -100.24 -18.49
N GLY A 83 58.31 -101.44 -18.11
CA GLY A 83 59.13 -102.32 -18.93
C GLY A 83 60.62 -102.23 -18.58
N THR A 84 61.28 -103.39 -18.55
CA THR A 84 62.75 -103.49 -18.50
C THR A 84 63.19 -104.09 -19.81
N ALA A 85 63.88 -103.31 -20.65
CA ALA A 85 64.36 -103.84 -21.91
C ALA A 85 65.49 -104.85 -21.66
N THR A 86 65.39 -106.01 -22.31
CA THR A 86 66.39 -107.10 -22.24
C THR A 86 67.33 -107.11 -23.46
N GLY A 87 67.07 -106.21 -24.42
CA GLY A 87 67.78 -106.00 -25.67
C GLY A 87 67.05 -104.92 -26.48
N ILE A 88 67.52 -104.61 -27.68
CA ILE A 88 66.93 -103.59 -28.55
C ILE A 88 66.49 -104.13 -29.90
N VAL A 89 65.50 -103.47 -30.50
CA VAL A 89 65.23 -103.56 -31.93
C VAL A 89 65.70 -102.26 -32.58
N SER A 90 66.82 -102.30 -33.30
CA SER A 90 67.33 -101.15 -34.03
C SER A 90 66.92 -101.22 -35.51
N VAL A 91 66.40 -100.11 -36.02
CA VAL A 91 66.01 -99.96 -37.44
C VAL A 91 66.86 -98.92 -38.18
N GLY A 92 67.89 -98.37 -37.54
CA GLY A 92 68.73 -97.31 -38.12
C GLY A 92 69.95 -96.99 -37.24
N ALA A 93 70.64 -95.92 -37.60
CA ALA A 93 71.72 -95.34 -36.80
C ALA A 93 71.44 -93.85 -36.61
N SER A 94 72.15 -93.20 -35.67
CA SER A 94 72.05 -91.75 -35.49
C SER A 94 72.29 -91.01 -36.81
N GLY A 95 71.37 -90.13 -37.20
CA GLY A 95 71.38 -89.41 -38.49
C GLY A 95 71.00 -90.25 -39.72
N LYS A 96 70.62 -91.51 -39.52
CA LYS A 96 70.12 -92.47 -40.51
C LYS A 96 68.90 -93.22 -39.98
N GLU A 97 68.05 -92.51 -39.23
CA GLU A 97 66.81 -93.03 -38.67
C GLU A 97 65.81 -93.37 -39.79
N ARG A 98 64.93 -94.34 -39.53
CA ARG A 98 63.89 -94.77 -40.47
C ARG A 98 62.51 -94.60 -39.84
N GLN A 99 61.53 -94.26 -40.67
CA GLN A 99 60.14 -94.28 -40.24
C GLN A 99 59.67 -95.74 -40.09
N ILE A 100 58.95 -96.01 -39.00
CA ILE A 100 58.18 -97.25 -38.85
C ILE A 100 56.75 -96.93 -39.25
N ILE A 101 56.31 -97.43 -40.41
CA ILE A 101 55.00 -97.13 -40.98
C ILE A 101 54.00 -98.28 -40.74
N ASN A 102 52.70 -97.96 -40.78
CA ASN A 102 51.60 -98.90 -40.53
C ASN A 102 51.59 -99.51 -39.12
N VAL A 103 52.06 -98.74 -38.13
CA VAL A 103 51.96 -99.09 -36.71
C VAL A 103 50.54 -98.84 -36.22
N ALA A 104 49.82 -99.91 -35.87
CA ALA A 104 48.52 -99.81 -35.21
C ALA A 104 48.65 -99.07 -33.85
N PRO A 105 47.59 -98.42 -33.34
CA PRO A 105 47.65 -97.77 -32.03
C PRO A 105 48.05 -98.74 -30.92
N GLY A 106 49.07 -98.39 -30.13
CA GLY A 106 49.47 -99.17 -28.95
C GLY A 106 48.47 -99.01 -27.80
N ASN A 107 48.48 -99.91 -26.82
CA ASN A 107 47.67 -99.71 -25.62
C ASN A 107 48.15 -98.48 -24.84
N ILE A 108 47.24 -97.60 -24.41
CA ILE A 108 47.57 -96.45 -23.53
C ILE A 108 47.09 -96.79 -22.12
N SER A 109 47.99 -97.29 -21.29
CA SER A 109 47.73 -97.63 -19.89
C SER A 109 48.98 -97.44 -19.04
N ALA A 110 48.81 -97.38 -17.71
CA ALA A 110 49.92 -97.18 -16.76
C ALA A 110 50.97 -98.32 -16.77
N THR A 111 50.66 -99.46 -17.38
CA THR A 111 51.54 -100.64 -17.50
C THR A 111 51.97 -100.93 -18.94
N SER A 112 51.58 -100.09 -19.90
CA SER A 112 51.86 -100.34 -21.31
C SER A 112 53.34 -100.31 -21.63
N THR A 113 53.76 -101.21 -22.51
CA THR A 113 55.09 -101.27 -23.13
C THR A 113 54.99 -101.25 -24.66
N ASP A 114 53.82 -100.93 -25.20
CA ASP A 114 53.56 -100.91 -26.63
C ASP A 114 54.15 -99.64 -27.28
N ALA A 115 54.56 -99.76 -28.55
CA ALA A 115 54.88 -98.58 -29.35
C ALA A 115 53.59 -97.77 -29.63
N ILE A 116 53.68 -96.45 -29.49
CA ILE A 116 52.58 -95.53 -29.87
C ILE A 116 52.77 -95.04 -31.31
N ASN A 117 51.67 -94.71 -31.98
CA ASN A 117 51.70 -94.09 -33.31
C ASN A 117 51.32 -92.59 -33.25
N GLY A 118 51.49 -91.90 -34.40
CA GLY A 118 51.21 -90.46 -34.49
C GLY A 118 49.75 -90.06 -34.22
N SER A 119 48.77 -90.93 -34.48
CA SER A 119 47.35 -90.62 -34.24
C SER A 119 47.04 -90.47 -32.74
N GLN A 120 47.74 -91.21 -31.88
CA GLN A 120 47.58 -91.15 -30.43
C GLN A 120 48.18 -89.88 -29.85
N LEU A 121 49.33 -89.44 -30.37
CA LEU A 121 49.93 -88.17 -30.01
C LEU A 121 49.03 -87.01 -30.50
N TYR A 122 48.53 -87.07 -31.73
CA TYR A 122 47.62 -86.06 -32.28
C TYR A 122 46.35 -85.90 -31.43
N ALA A 123 45.72 -87.00 -31.00
CA ALA A 123 44.55 -86.95 -30.11
C ALA A 123 44.86 -86.25 -28.78
N THR A 124 46.03 -86.53 -28.20
CA THR A 124 46.50 -85.87 -26.97
C THR A 124 46.71 -84.36 -27.18
N ASN A 125 47.36 -83.98 -28.29
CA ASN A 125 47.54 -82.58 -28.66
C ASN A 125 46.20 -81.85 -28.90
N GLY A 126 45.20 -82.53 -29.46
CA GLY A 126 43.85 -81.99 -29.60
C GLY A 126 43.20 -81.64 -28.27
N VAL A 127 43.32 -82.52 -27.27
CA VAL A 127 42.87 -82.23 -25.89
C VAL A 127 43.67 -81.08 -25.28
N LEU A 128 44.99 -81.06 -25.47
CA LEU A 128 45.84 -79.97 -24.98
C LEU A 128 45.46 -78.62 -25.60
N SER A 129 45.13 -78.57 -26.90
CA SER A 129 44.61 -77.36 -27.55
C SER A 129 43.27 -76.91 -26.96
N ASN A 130 42.36 -77.84 -26.64
CA ASN A 130 41.11 -77.51 -25.96
C ASN A 130 41.37 -76.91 -24.57
N VAL A 131 42.31 -77.47 -23.80
CA VAL A 131 42.72 -76.94 -22.50
C VAL A 131 43.29 -75.52 -22.66
N ALA A 132 44.23 -75.31 -23.59
CA ALA A 132 44.83 -74.00 -23.82
C ALA A 132 43.78 -72.94 -24.21
N ASN A 133 42.83 -73.28 -25.09
CA ASN A 133 41.72 -72.39 -25.46
C ASN A 133 40.79 -72.12 -24.27
N SER A 134 40.47 -73.14 -23.45
CA SER A 134 39.67 -72.94 -22.24
C SER A 134 40.35 -72.01 -21.23
N THR A 135 41.68 -72.04 -21.16
CA THR A 135 42.47 -71.11 -20.35
C THR A 135 42.37 -69.67 -20.87
N VAL A 136 42.39 -69.43 -22.18
CA VAL A 136 42.15 -68.09 -22.76
C VAL A 136 40.80 -67.55 -22.31
N THR A 137 39.73 -68.36 -22.43
CA THR A 137 38.39 -67.97 -21.98
C THR A 137 38.32 -67.71 -20.48
N ALA A 138 38.96 -68.56 -19.67
CA ALA A 138 38.96 -68.43 -18.21
C ALA A 138 39.73 -67.20 -17.71
N LEU A 139 40.84 -66.84 -18.36
CA LEU A 139 41.56 -65.61 -18.07
C LEU A 139 40.76 -64.39 -18.53
N GLY A 140 40.00 -64.50 -19.62
CA GLY A 140 39.16 -63.40 -20.11
C GLY A 140 40.00 -62.22 -20.62
N GLY A 141 39.44 -61.02 -20.56
CA GLY A 141 40.07 -59.82 -21.13
C GLY A 141 40.32 -59.99 -22.63
N THR A 142 41.42 -59.41 -23.12
CA THR A 142 41.88 -59.62 -24.50
C THR A 142 43.04 -60.61 -24.56
N THR A 143 42.94 -61.72 -23.81
CA THR A 143 43.97 -62.77 -23.77
C THR A 143 44.17 -63.43 -25.14
N VAL A 144 45.44 -63.62 -25.54
CA VAL A 144 45.83 -64.31 -26.77
C VAL A 144 46.73 -65.51 -26.46
N LEU A 145 46.43 -66.68 -27.03
CA LEU A 145 47.31 -67.85 -27.04
C LEU A 145 48.28 -67.74 -28.22
N ASN A 146 49.59 -67.70 -27.93
CA ASN A 146 50.64 -67.67 -28.94
C ASN A 146 50.96 -69.09 -29.48
N PRO A 147 51.48 -69.22 -30.71
CA PRO A 147 51.85 -70.53 -31.29
C PRO A 147 52.87 -71.35 -30.48
N ASN A 148 53.66 -70.70 -29.63
CA ASN A 148 54.62 -71.35 -28.73
C ASN A 148 54.00 -71.83 -27.40
N GLY A 149 52.68 -71.65 -27.21
CA GLY A 149 51.95 -72.08 -26.01
C GLY A 149 51.91 -71.06 -24.87
N THR A 150 52.47 -69.85 -25.02
CA THR A 150 52.36 -68.79 -23.99
C THR A 150 51.10 -67.95 -24.16
N PHE A 151 50.67 -67.27 -23.10
CA PHE A 151 49.51 -66.38 -23.10
C PHE A 151 49.94 -64.91 -22.98
N ASN A 152 49.43 -64.05 -23.85
CA ASN A 152 49.52 -62.60 -23.69
C ASN A 152 48.19 -62.10 -23.14
N VAL A 153 48.17 -61.68 -21.88
CA VAL A 153 46.96 -61.25 -21.17
C VAL A 153 46.90 -59.73 -21.14
N THR A 154 45.71 -59.15 -21.32
CA THR A 154 45.49 -57.71 -21.15
C THR A 154 44.07 -57.44 -20.63
N TYR A 155 43.98 -56.62 -19.58
CA TYR A 155 42.74 -56.10 -19.02
C TYR A 155 42.73 -54.58 -19.12
N ASN A 156 41.73 -54.03 -19.79
CA ASN A 156 41.56 -52.59 -19.98
C ASN A 156 40.57 -52.09 -18.93
N LEU A 157 41.07 -51.45 -17.87
CA LEU A 157 40.25 -50.96 -16.76
C LEU A 157 40.40 -49.44 -16.62
N THR A 158 39.33 -48.75 -16.25
CA THR A 158 39.37 -47.35 -15.81
C THR A 158 40.12 -47.29 -14.48
N THR A 159 41.16 -46.46 -14.39
CA THR A 159 42.20 -46.62 -13.35
C THR A 159 42.03 -45.78 -12.09
N THR A 160 42.95 -46.08 -11.16
CA THR A 160 43.35 -45.47 -9.87
C THR A 160 42.70 -44.17 -9.41
N ASN A 161 42.32 -43.26 -10.31
CA ASN A 161 41.49 -42.10 -9.99
C ASN A 161 40.28 -42.05 -10.93
N PRO A 162 39.06 -42.38 -10.45
CA PRO A 162 37.84 -42.33 -11.25
C PRO A 162 37.58 -40.98 -11.94
N ASN A 163 38.16 -39.88 -11.45
CA ASN A 163 37.97 -38.55 -12.04
C ASN A 163 38.75 -38.32 -13.33
N ASP A 164 39.80 -39.09 -13.61
CA ASP A 164 40.69 -38.83 -14.75
C ASP A 164 40.14 -39.41 -16.06
N ASN A 165 39.10 -40.26 -15.99
CA ASN A 165 38.47 -40.93 -17.13
C ASN A 165 39.46 -41.61 -18.11
N THR A 166 40.59 -42.09 -17.59
CA THR A 166 41.64 -42.77 -18.36
C THR A 166 41.55 -44.29 -18.19
N THR A 167 41.99 -45.02 -19.21
CA THR A 167 42.07 -46.49 -19.20
C THR A 167 43.53 -46.91 -19.16
N THR A 168 43.87 -47.92 -18.36
CA THR A 168 45.21 -48.55 -18.35
C THR A 168 45.08 -50.03 -18.64
N ASN A 169 46.09 -50.54 -19.32
CA ASN A 169 46.22 -51.94 -19.69
C ASN A 169 47.03 -52.67 -18.62
N TYR A 170 46.41 -53.66 -17.97
CA TYR A 170 47.07 -54.53 -17.00
C TYR A 170 47.38 -55.88 -17.64
N THR A 171 48.60 -56.38 -17.49
CA THR A 171 49.06 -57.65 -18.11
C THR A 171 48.98 -58.85 -17.18
N SER A 172 48.50 -58.65 -15.95
CA SER A 172 48.27 -59.71 -14.96
C SER A 172 46.93 -59.49 -14.25
N ILE A 173 46.33 -60.59 -13.75
CA ILE A 173 45.10 -60.51 -12.93
C ILE A 173 45.38 -59.75 -11.64
N GLY A 174 46.53 -59.99 -11.01
CA GLY A 174 46.89 -59.35 -9.74
C GLY A 174 46.96 -57.84 -9.85
N ASP A 175 47.62 -57.32 -10.89
CA ASP A 175 47.74 -55.88 -11.11
C ASP A 175 46.40 -55.25 -11.51
N ALA A 176 45.59 -55.94 -12.32
CA ALA A 176 44.26 -55.48 -12.70
C ALA A 176 43.33 -55.35 -11.49
N LEU A 177 43.29 -56.37 -10.63
CA LEU A 177 42.50 -56.34 -9.39
C LEU A 177 43.02 -55.29 -8.42
N LYS A 178 44.34 -55.10 -8.32
CA LYS A 178 44.92 -54.03 -7.52
C LYS A 178 44.49 -52.66 -8.04
N GLY A 179 44.55 -52.44 -9.36
CA GLY A 179 44.11 -51.20 -9.99
C GLY A 179 42.65 -50.86 -9.72
N LEU A 180 41.77 -51.86 -9.82
CA LEU A 180 40.35 -51.73 -9.45
C LEU A 180 40.19 -51.42 -7.95
N SER A 181 40.92 -52.13 -7.09
CA SER A 181 40.89 -51.91 -5.64
C SER A 181 41.34 -50.49 -5.29
N ASP A 182 42.41 -49.99 -5.91
CA ASP A 182 42.89 -48.63 -5.69
C ASP A 182 41.81 -47.62 -6.11
N ALA A 183 41.21 -47.78 -7.29
CA ALA A 183 40.18 -46.87 -7.81
C ALA A 183 38.91 -46.81 -6.93
N VAL A 184 38.40 -47.97 -6.48
CA VAL A 184 37.20 -48.05 -5.62
C VAL A 184 37.45 -47.50 -4.22
N ASN A 185 38.69 -47.59 -3.73
CA ASN A 185 39.06 -47.03 -2.42
C ASN A 185 39.42 -45.54 -2.47
N GLN A 186 39.41 -44.90 -3.64
CA GLN A 186 39.58 -43.47 -3.71
C GLN A 186 38.40 -42.76 -3.05
N PRO A 187 38.67 -41.76 -2.18
CA PRO A 187 37.62 -41.08 -1.46
C PRO A 187 36.97 -39.97 -2.29
N LEU A 188 35.69 -39.71 -1.99
CA LEU A 188 34.98 -38.49 -2.39
C LEU A 188 35.46 -37.32 -1.50
N THR A 189 35.84 -36.20 -2.11
CA THR A 189 36.21 -34.98 -1.38
C THR A 189 35.08 -33.97 -1.44
N PHE A 190 34.57 -33.54 -0.28
CA PHE A 190 33.58 -32.47 -0.17
C PHE A 190 34.27 -31.17 0.24
N LYS A 191 33.96 -30.08 -0.45
CA LYS A 191 34.40 -28.73 -0.11
C LYS A 191 33.18 -27.87 0.14
N ALA A 192 33.24 -27.04 1.18
CA ALA A 192 32.25 -26.04 1.50
C ALA A 192 32.90 -24.66 1.57
N ASP A 193 32.13 -23.63 1.92
CA ASP A 193 32.67 -22.27 2.13
C ASP A 193 33.75 -22.28 3.22
N GLU A 194 33.58 -23.14 4.23
CA GLU A 194 34.60 -23.45 5.23
C GLU A 194 34.79 -24.97 5.37
N GLY A 195 36.04 -25.40 5.52
CA GLY A 195 36.37 -26.81 5.74
C GLY A 195 36.27 -27.69 4.48
N SER A 196 36.78 -28.90 4.62
CA SER A 196 36.72 -29.94 3.61
C SER A 196 36.84 -31.30 4.27
N SER A 197 36.14 -32.30 3.77
CA SER A 197 36.26 -33.69 4.24
C SER A 197 36.48 -34.65 3.09
N VAL A 198 36.98 -35.82 3.47
CA VAL A 198 37.33 -36.92 2.58
C VAL A 198 36.52 -38.13 3.04
N GLN A 199 35.55 -38.53 2.24
CA GLN A 199 34.60 -39.60 2.54
C GLN A 199 34.90 -40.82 1.68
N LYS A 200 34.87 -42.02 2.26
CA LYS A 200 35.06 -43.26 1.48
C LYS A 200 33.73 -43.66 0.82
N LEU A 201 33.79 -44.32 -0.34
CA LEU A 201 32.59 -44.95 -0.91
C LEU A 201 31.94 -45.88 0.13
N GLY A 202 30.62 -45.76 0.27
CA GLY A 202 29.84 -46.52 1.26
C GLY A 202 29.73 -45.90 2.65
N SER A 203 30.36 -44.74 2.94
CA SER A 203 30.11 -44.02 4.19
C SER A 203 28.80 -43.22 4.13
N THR A 204 28.14 -43.04 5.27
CA THR A 204 26.99 -42.11 5.40
C THR A 204 27.51 -40.68 5.53
N ILE A 205 26.87 -39.74 4.84
CA ILE A 205 27.13 -38.31 4.96
C ILE A 205 25.98 -37.68 5.74
N SER A 206 26.29 -37.06 6.88
CA SER A 206 25.32 -36.28 7.64
C SER A 206 25.26 -34.87 7.09
N ILE A 207 24.08 -34.41 6.72
CA ILE A 207 23.81 -33.01 6.37
C ILE A 207 22.85 -32.47 7.41
N VAL A 208 23.28 -31.45 8.15
CA VAL A 208 22.54 -30.90 9.29
C VAL A 208 22.49 -29.38 9.22
N SER A 209 21.58 -28.78 9.98
CA SER A 209 21.63 -27.34 10.23
C SER A 209 22.84 -27.01 11.10
N GLY A 210 23.68 -26.06 10.68
CA GLY A 210 24.76 -25.56 11.50
C GLY A 210 24.31 -24.51 12.52
N ASN A 211 25.23 -24.09 13.38
CA ASN A 211 24.96 -23.02 14.35
C ASN A 211 25.05 -21.64 13.68
N ALA A 212 24.00 -20.83 13.80
CA ALA A 212 23.93 -19.47 13.27
C ALA A 212 24.68 -18.49 14.18
N THR A 213 26.00 -18.63 14.32
CA THR A 213 26.87 -17.67 15.02
C THR A 213 27.76 -16.88 14.07
N ASP A 214 27.55 -17.05 12.76
CA ASP A 214 28.53 -16.70 11.73
C ASP A 214 28.29 -15.34 11.07
N THR A 215 29.37 -14.75 10.54
CA THR A 215 29.45 -13.43 9.91
C THR A 215 29.50 -13.50 8.38
N SER A 216 28.97 -14.57 7.77
CA SER A 216 28.92 -14.72 6.31
C SER A 216 28.30 -13.48 5.64
N THR A 217 28.89 -13.06 4.51
CA THR A 217 28.31 -12.02 3.65
C THR A 217 27.14 -12.54 2.82
N GLU A 218 27.01 -13.86 2.69
CA GLU A 218 25.92 -14.54 1.99
C GLU A 218 24.83 -15.00 2.96
N ASN A 219 23.62 -15.24 2.44
CA ASN A 219 22.49 -15.67 3.27
C ASN A 219 22.64 -17.09 3.83
N LEU A 220 23.39 -17.95 3.14
CA LEU A 220 23.71 -19.31 3.56
C LEU A 220 25.22 -19.47 3.61
N LYS A 221 25.69 -20.24 4.60
CA LYS A 221 27.07 -20.72 4.69
C LYS A 221 27.05 -22.22 4.82
N THR A 222 27.93 -22.86 4.09
CA THR A 222 28.22 -24.28 4.21
C THR A 222 29.54 -24.47 4.95
N ASN A 223 29.57 -25.42 5.89
CA ASN A 223 30.78 -25.82 6.59
C ASN A 223 30.90 -27.35 6.53
N VAL A 224 32.10 -27.85 6.35
CA VAL A 224 32.38 -29.28 6.57
C VAL A 224 33.23 -29.43 7.83
N THR A 225 32.65 -30.08 8.83
CA THR A 225 33.32 -30.32 10.11
C THR A 225 34.40 -31.39 10.00
N LYS A 226 35.27 -31.49 11.02
CA LYS A 226 36.39 -32.45 11.04
C LYS A 226 35.95 -33.92 11.01
N ASP A 227 34.74 -34.22 11.49
CA ASP A 227 34.11 -35.54 11.45
C ASP A 227 33.37 -35.81 10.13
N GLY A 228 33.35 -34.85 9.19
CA GLY A 228 32.79 -35.00 7.86
C GLY A 228 31.31 -34.68 7.73
N THR A 229 30.69 -34.10 8.75
CA THR A 229 29.32 -33.57 8.69
C THR A 229 29.29 -32.29 7.87
N ILE A 230 28.31 -32.16 6.98
CA ILE A 230 28.06 -30.94 6.24
C ILE A 230 27.01 -30.14 7.01
N GLU A 231 27.43 -29.00 7.53
CA GLU A 231 26.57 -28.04 8.22
C GLU A 231 26.13 -26.95 7.25
N ILE A 232 24.83 -26.67 7.22
CA ILE A 232 24.27 -25.55 6.47
C ILE A 232 23.67 -24.56 7.47
N SER A 233 24.23 -23.36 7.53
CA SER A 233 23.82 -22.29 8.45
C SER A 233 23.21 -21.12 7.69
N PHE A 234 22.14 -20.54 8.23
CA PHE A 234 21.70 -19.21 7.83
C PHE A 234 22.55 -18.12 8.50
N SER A 235 22.75 -17.02 7.79
CA SER A 235 23.33 -15.81 8.39
C SER A 235 22.44 -15.29 9.54
N THR A 236 23.06 -14.73 10.58
CA THR A 236 22.33 -14.06 11.68
C THR A 236 21.63 -12.77 11.22
N LYS A 237 22.06 -12.21 10.09
CA LYS A 237 21.51 -11.01 9.48
C LYS A 237 21.33 -11.24 7.98
N PRO A 238 20.41 -12.13 7.57
CA PRO A 238 20.18 -12.39 6.17
C PRO A 238 19.63 -11.12 5.50
N THR A 239 20.06 -10.87 4.27
CA THR A 239 19.60 -9.73 3.46
C THR A 239 18.75 -10.23 2.31
N PHE A 240 17.59 -9.60 2.11
CA PHE A 240 16.68 -9.93 1.01
C PHE A 240 16.36 -8.65 0.26
N THR A 241 16.47 -8.66 -1.07
CA THR A 241 16.00 -7.54 -1.89
C THR A 241 14.48 -7.43 -1.81
N ASN A 242 13.78 -8.54 -2.01
CA ASN A 242 12.33 -8.66 -1.90
C ASN A 242 11.97 -9.90 -1.09
N VAL A 243 10.93 -9.80 -0.27
CA VAL A 243 10.36 -10.93 0.47
C VAL A 243 8.93 -11.15 -0.03
N THR A 244 8.68 -12.29 -0.65
CA THR A 244 7.32 -12.74 -1.02
C THR A 244 6.90 -13.82 -0.04
N VAL A 245 5.73 -13.63 0.60
CA VAL A 245 5.12 -14.60 1.50
C VAL A 245 3.74 -14.98 0.96
N ASN A 246 3.35 -16.24 1.09
CA ASN A 246 2.05 -16.69 0.59
C ASN A 246 0.87 -16.13 1.41
N GLU A 247 1.08 -15.90 2.71
CA GLU A 247 0.02 -15.43 3.62
C GLU A 247 0.50 -14.26 4.48
N THR A 248 1.46 -14.53 5.36
CA THR A 248 1.85 -13.60 6.43
C THR A 248 3.36 -13.61 6.66
N LEU A 249 3.97 -12.42 6.70
CA LEU A 249 5.33 -12.20 7.19
C LEU A 249 5.24 -11.68 8.62
N LYS A 250 5.87 -12.38 9.57
CA LYS A 250 5.92 -11.97 10.97
C LYS A 250 7.34 -11.55 11.35
N VAL A 251 7.49 -10.30 11.78
CA VAL A 251 8.77 -9.71 12.21
C VAL A 251 8.62 -9.32 13.68
N GLY A 252 8.94 -10.26 14.58
CA GLY A 252 8.61 -10.11 16.00
C GLY A 252 7.09 -10.04 16.21
N ASN A 253 6.61 -8.92 16.77
CA ASN A 253 5.18 -8.68 16.98
C ASN A 253 4.49 -8.04 15.76
N VAL A 254 5.24 -7.46 14.83
CA VAL A 254 4.69 -6.84 13.62
C VAL A 254 4.34 -7.92 12.60
N THR A 255 3.17 -7.80 12.00
CA THR A 255 2.64 -8.76 11.04
C THR A 255 2.27 -8.04 9.74
N ILE A 256 2.74 -8.54 8.60
CA ILE A 256 2.38 -8.06 7.26
C ILE A 256 1.63 -9.19 6.58
N ASN A 257 0.34 -8.99 6.33
CA ASN A 257 -0.56 -9.99 5.76
C ASN A 257 -1.10 -9.51 4.41
N ALA A 258 -1.18 -10.42 3.44
CA ALA A 258 -1.62 -10.10 2.09
C ALA A 258 -3.06 -9.55 1.99
N THR A 259 -3.91 -9.87 2.96
CA THR A 259 -5.34 -9.52 2.95
C THR A 259 -5.72 -8.45 3.98
N THR A 260 -5.00 -8.37 5.09
CA THR A 260 -5.30 -7.42 6.19
C THR A 260 -4.30 -6.28 6.32
N GLY A 261 -3.24 -6.25 5.49
CA GLY A 261 -2.24 -5.18 5.51
C GLY A 261 -1.23 -5.33 6.66
N ILE A 262 -0.85 -4.20 7.26
CA ILE A 262 0.16 -4.15 8.33
C ILE A 262 -0.53 -4.07 9.69
N ASP A 263 -0.24 -5.03 10.56
CA ASP A 263 -0.53 -4.96 11.99
C ASP A 263 0.77 -4.66 12.76
N ALA A 264 0.83 -3.50 13.39
CA ALA A 264 1.99 -3.07 14.17
C ALA A 264 2.10 -3.76 15.55
N GLY A 265 1.15 -4.60 15.94
CA GLY A 265 1.22 -5.35 17.20
C GLY A 265 1.28 -4.44 18.44
N ASN A 266 0.46 -3.37 18.46
CA ASN A 266 0.46 -2.31 19.48
C ASN A 266 1.81 -1.57 19.66
N THR A 267 2.65 -1.55 18.62
CA THR A 267 3.89 -0.74 18.63
C THR A 267 3.69 0.59 17.90
N VAL A 268 4.47 1.60 18.30
CA VAL A 268 4.47 2.91 17.64
C VAL A 268 5.14 2.79 16.27
N ILE A 269 4.44 3.25 15.23
CA ILE A 269 5.02 3.40 13.88
C ILE A 269 5.67 4.78 13.79
N THR A 270 6.99 4.83 13.79
CA THR A 270 7.76 6.09 13.64
C THR A 270 8.09 6.36 12.18
N ASN A 271 8.50 7.60 11.87
CA ASN A 271 8.92 8.03 10.53
C ASN A 271 7.86 7.86 9.43
N VAL A 272 6.58 7.91 9.78
CA VAL A 272 5.47 8.01 8.82
C VAL A 272 5.44 9.44 8.27
N ALA A 273 5.76 9.61 6.99
CA ALA A 273 5.64 10.90 6.29
C ALA A 273 4.18 11.37 6.23
N ASN A 274 3.94 12.66 5.93
CA ASN A 274 2.58 13.18 5.77
C ASN A 274 1.89 12.44 4.61
N GLY A 275 0.71 11.88 4.87
CA GLY A 275 -0.11 11.27 3.81
C GLY A 275 -0.58 12.32 2.80
N THR A 276 -0.50 12.01 1.51
CA THR A 276 -0.93 12.89 0.41
C THR A 276 -2.14 12.32 -0.33
N ASN A 277 -2.22 10.99 -0.46
CA ASN A 277 -3.38 10.29 -1.01
C ASN A 277 -4.39 9.95 0.09
N ALA A 278 -5.65 9.75 -0.30
CA ALA A 278 -6.73 9.40 0.63
C ALA A 278 -6.53 8.06 1.36
N THR A 279 -5.67 7.18 0.84
CA THR A 279 -5.36 5.86 1.40
C THR A 279 -4.06 5.84 2.21
N ASP A 280 -3.33 6.94 2.26
CA ASP A 280 -2.09 7.01 3.03
C ASP A 280 -2.41 7.05 4.53
N ALA A 281 -1.49 6.54 5.36
CA ALA A 281 -1.60 6.70 6.80
C ALA A 281 -1.40 8.17 7.20
N VAL A 282 -2.21 8.65 8.14
CA VAL A 282 -2.08 10.00 8.72
C VAL A 282 -1.10 9.95 9.89
N ASN A 283 -0.13 10.86 9.91
CA ASN A 283 0.81 10.98 11.02
C ASN A 283 0.35 11.99 12.09
N VAL A 284 1.07 12.04 13.21
CA VAL A 284 0.71 12.89 14.36
C VAL A 284 0.79 14.39 14.04
N SER A 285 1.66 14.85 13.13
CA SER A 285 1.70 16.26 12.72
C SER A 285 0.42 16.70 12.03
N GLN A 286 -0.10 15.90 11.10
CA GLN A 286 -1.37 16.19 10.43
C GLN A 286 -2.55 16.25 11.44
N LEU A 287 -2.58 15.37 12.43
CA LEU A 287 -3.59 15.42 13.50
C LEU A 287 -3.45 16.68 14.38
N LYS A 288 -2.22 17.11 14.67
CA LYS A 288 -1.96 18.34 15.43
C LYS A 288 -2.42 19.58 14.68
N GLU A 289 -2.26 19.65 13.36
CA GLU A 289 -2.79 20.75 12.54
C GLU A 289 -4.32 20.84 12.64
N VAL A 290 -5.01 19.71 12.54
CA VAL A 290 -6.47 19.67 12.74
C VAL A 290 -6.85 20.13 14.15
N THR A 291 -6.13 19.66 15.17
CA THR A 291 -6.35 20.04 16.57
C THR A 291 -6.16 21.55 16.79
N GLN A 292 -5.17 22.13 16.13
CA GLN A 292 -4.90 23.56 16.20
C GLN A 292 -6.01 24.38 15.52
N ASN A 293 -6.50 23.93 14.35
CA ASN A 293 -7.63 24.56 13.68
C ASN A 293 -8.90 24.57 14.55
N ILE A 294 -9.20 23.44 15.21
CA ILE A 294 -10.33 23.33 16.15
C ILE A 294 -10.16 24.30 17.33
N THR A 295 -8.95 24.39 17.88
CA THR A 295 -8.64 25.31 18.98
C THR A 295 -8.81 26.77 18.55
N ASN A 296 -8.34 27.14 17.36
CA ASN A 296 -8.48 28.48 16.81
C ASN A 296 -9.95 28.85 16.63
N VAL A 297 -10.75 27.96 16.03
CA VAL A 297 -12.21 28.17 15.91
C VAL A 297 -12.82 28.39 17.29
N THR A 298 -12.55 27.50 18.25
CA THR A 298 -13.07 27.58 19.62
C THR A 298 -12.76 28.93 20.27
N ASN A 299 -11.53 29.42 20.12
CA ASN A 299 -11.12 30.71 20.65
C ASN A 299 -11.85 31.90 19.98
N GLU A 300 -12.08 31.85 18.67
CA GLU A 300 -12.82 32.90 17.96
C GLU A 300 -14.30 32.93 18.37
N VAL A 301 -14.99 31.79 18.45
CA VAL A 301 -16.40 31.75 18.89
C VAL A 301 -16.56 32.25 20.33
N ALA A 302 -15.57 31.99 21.19
CA ALA A 302 -15.55 32.44 22.58
C ALA A 302 -15.42 33.97 22.72
N LYS A 303 -15.04 34.71 21.67
CA LYS A 303 -14.90 36.18 21.76
C LYS A 303 -16.23 36.93 21.85
N GLY A 304 -17.34 36.39 21.33
CA GLY A 304 -18.65 37.07 21.35
C GLY A 304 -18.60 38.49 20.76
N TRP A 305 -19.54 39.34 21.16
CA TRP A 305 -19.55 40.78 20.83
C TRP A 305 -19.96 41.61 22.05
N ASN A 306 -19.53 42.86 22.12
CA ASN A 306 -19.83 43.75 23.23
C ASN A 306 -21.04 44.66 22.92
N VAL A 307 -21.85 44.94 23.93
CA VAL A 307 -22.93 45.92 23.87
C VAL A 307 -22.78 46.96 24.99
N THR A 308 -23.09 48.22 24.66
CA THR A 308 -23.14 49.32 25.62
C THR A 308 -24.10 50.41 25.13
N ALA A 309 -24.53 51.30 26.01
CA ALA A 309 -25.44 52.40 25.68
C ALA A 309 -24.77 53.77 25.92
N THR A 310 -24.97 54.70 24.98
CA THR A 310 -24.47 56.09 25.04
C THR A 310 -25.58 57.09 24.69
N ALA A 311 -25.47 58.32 25.18
CA ALA A 311 -26.41 59.40 24.88
C ALA A 311 -25.67 60.67 24.45
N SER A 312 -26.04 61.25 23.30
CA SER A 312 -25.55 62.57 22.87
C SER A 312 -26.45 63.70 23.39
N GLU A 313 -27.76 63.61 23.15
CA GLU A 313 -28.77 64.60 23.61
C GLU A 313 -29.92 63.95 24.39
N GLY A 314 -30.05 62.62 24.31
CA GLY A 314 -31.07 61.83 25.01
C GLY A 314 -30.67 61.48 26.45
N LYS A 315 -31.39 60.52 27.04
CA LYS A 315 -31.12 60.03 28.40
C LYS A 315 -30.84 58.53 28.38
N VAL A 316 -29.68 58.12 28.88
CA VAL A 316 -29.35 56.72 29.20
C VAL A 316 -29.31 56.59 30.72
N ASN A 317 -29.93 55.53 31.27
CA ASN A 317 -29.92 55.25 32.70
C ASN A 317 -29.16 53.94 32.95
N GLY A 318 -27.93 54.04 33.45
CA GLY A 318 -26.99 52.93 33.51
C GLY A 318 -26.25 52.72 32.18
N SER A 319 -24.92 52.57 32.25
CA SER A 319 -24.08 52.20 31.10
C SER A 319 -22.93 51.35 31.60
N SER A 320 -22.88 50.10 31.14
CA SER A 320 -21.75 49.18 31.32
C SER A 320 -21.44 48.52 29.96
N LEU A 321 -20.23 48.01 29.82
CA LEU A 321 -19.84 47.21 28.68
C LEU A 321 -20.12 45.75 29.01
N GLU A 322 -21.12 45.16 28.34
CA GLU A 322 -21.48 43.76 28.56
C GLU A 322 -21.10 42.93 27.34
N LYS A 323 -20.62 41.71 27.59
CA LYS A 323 -20.27 40.75 26.56
C LYS A 323 -21.45 39.83 26.29
N VAL A 324 -21.88 39.77 25.04
CA VAL A 324 -22.87 38.81 24.54
C VAL A 324 -22.11 37.65 23.93
N ALA A 325 -22.10 36.50 24.62
CA ALA A 325 -21.49 35.28 24.10
C ALA A 325 -22.37 34.64 23.02
N MET A 326 -21.77 33.74 22.25
CA MET A 326 -22.53 32.97 21.26
C MET A 326 -23.52 32.03 21.96
N GLY A 327 -24.81 32.24 21.69
CA GLY A 327 -25.92 31.55 22.36
C GLY A 327 -26.68 32.42 23.37
N ASP A 328 -26.12 33.57 23.78
CA ASP A 328 -26.82 34.51 24.64
C ASP A 328 -27.94 35.24 23.90
N THR A 329 -28.99 35.62 24.62
CA THR A 329 -30.09 36.44 24.08
C THR A 329 -29.82 37.92 24.36
N PHE A 330 -29.78 38.74 23.30
CA PHE A 330 -29.74 40.20 23.40
C PHE A 330 -31.16 40.78 23.28
N THR A 331 -31.56 41.61 24.24
CA THR A 331 -32.91 42.20 24.31
C THR A 331 -32.86 43.72 24.19
N VAL A 332 -33.75 44.29 23.38
CA VAL A 332 -33.98 45.75 23.31
C VAL A 332 -35.41 46.03 23.79
N ASP A 333 -35.55 46.84 24.84
CA ASP A 333 -36.84 47.21 25.42
C ASP A 333 -37.30 48.59 24.88
N ALA A 334 -38.55 48.66 24.41
CA ALA A 334 -39.13 49.85 23.81
C ALA A 334 -39.57 50.90 24.84
N GLY A 335 -39.87 50.52 26.08
CA GLY A 335 -40.46 51.46 27.05
C GLY A 335 -41.79 52.05 26.56
N LYS A 336 -42.14 53.28 27.00
CA LYS A 336 -43.51 53.82 26.86
C LYS A 336 -43.84 54.50 25.52
N ASN A 337 -42.93 55.29 24.97
CA ASN A 337 -43.21 56.16 23.81
C ASN A 337 -42.40 55.77 22.55
N ILE A 338 -41.67 54.67 22.61
CA ILE A 338 -40.92 54.11 21.48
C ILE A 338 -41.62 52.82 21.06
N GLU A 339 -41.65 52.58 19.77
CA GLU A 339 -42.09 51.34 19.14
C GLU A 339 -40.86 50.64 18.55
N ILE A 340 -40.69 49.36 18.88
CA ILE A 340 -39.61 48.52 18.35
C ILE A 340 -40.24 47.41 17.53
N THR A 341 -39.89 47.34 16.24
CA THR A 341 -40.31 46.25 15.34
C THR A 341 -39.09 45.42 14.94
N GLN A 342 -39.14 44.10 15.20
CA GLN A 342 -38.15 43.16 14.72
C GLN A 342 -38.65 42.46 13.45
N SER A 343 -37.90 42.57 12.36
CA SER A 343 -38.13 41.81 11.13
C SER A 343 -36.83 41.10 10.74
N GLY A 344 -36.74 39.81 11.05
CA GLY A 344 -35.52 39.03 10.90
C GLY A 344 -34.35 39.61 11.70
N LYS A 345 -33.33 40.09 10.99
CA LYS A 345 -32.10 40.69 11.57
C LYS A 345 -32.19 42.21 11.73
N THR A 346 -33.28 42.84 11.28
CA THR A 346 -33.46 44.30 11.35
C THR A 346 -34.34 44.65 12.55
N ILE A 347 -33.82 45.54 13.39
CA ILE A 347 -34.58 46.19 14.46
C ILE A 347 -34.87 47.62 14.01
N SER A 348 -36.14 47.94 13.82
CA SER A 348 -36.61 49.29 13.52
C SER A 348 -37.11 49.95 14.81
N ILE A 349 -36.61 51.15 15.09
CA ILE A 349 -36.98 51.94 16.26
C ILE A 349 -37.69 53.20 15.76
N ALA A 350 -38.93 53.41 16.21
CA ALA A 350 -39.74 54.57 15.85
C ALA A 350 -40.37 55.20 17.11
N THR A 351 -40.76 56.46 17.03
CA THR A 351 -41.68 57.03 18.03
C THR A 351 -43.06 56.41 17.86
N SER A 352 -43.71 56.03 18.95
CA SER A 352 -45.07 55.51 18.93
C SER A 352 -46.01 56.50 18.23
N ALA A 353 -46.92 56.00 17.40
CA ALA A 353 -47.93 56.82 16.70
C ALA A 353 -48.93 57.51 17.65
N THR A 354 -49.04 57.03 18.90
CA THR A 354 -49.91 57.60 19.94
C THR A 354 -49.14 57.86 21.23
N PRO A 355 -48.16 58.78 21.21
CA PRO A 355 -47.33 59.01 22.38
C PRO A 355 -48.15 59.70 23.46
N THR A 356 -47.95 59.31 24.71
CA THR A 356 -48.57 59.99 25.86
C THR A 356 -47.52 60.83 26.59
N PHE A 357 -47.82 62.11 26.79
CA PHE A 357 -46.95 63.06 27.46
C PHE A 357 -47.66 63.66 28.66
N THR A 358 -47.01 63.68 29.83
CA THR A 358 -47.54 64.36 31.02
C THR A 358 -47.53 65.88 30.86
N ASN A 359 -46.49 66.43 30.20
CA ASN A 359 -46.47 67.83 29.75
C ASN A 359 -45.56 67.94 28.52
N ILE A 360 -45.91 68.87 27.63
CA ILE A 360 -45.08 69.24 26.48
C ILE A 360 -44.49 70.60 26.80
N THR A 361 -43.16 70.68 26.83
CA THR A 361 -42.43 71.94 26.92
C THR A 361 -42.03 72.36 25.51
N LEU A 362 -42.52 73.50 25.03
CA LEU A 362 -42.44 73.91 23.62
C LEU A 362 -41.04 74.37 23.18
N SER A 363 -40.13 74.64 24.12
CA SER A 363 -38.72 74.91 23.84
C SER A 363 -37.87 74.65 25.08
N ASN A 364 -36.55 74.56 24.94
CA ASN A 364 -35.64 74.30 26.06
C ASN A 364 -35.24 75.58 26.82
N GLY A 365 -36.04 76.66 26.70
CA GLY A 365 -35.76 77.97 27.25
C GLY A 365 -36.33 78.16 28.65
N THR A 366 -35.76 79.08 29.43
CA THR A 366 -36.22 79.38 30.80
C THR A 366 -37.65 79.94 30.89
N ASN A 367 -38.22 80.42 29.78
CA ASN A 367 -39.56 81.00 29.68
C ASN A 367 -40.54 80.19 28.81
N SER A 368 -40.27 78.90 28.60
CA SER A 368 -41.08 78.08 27.69
C SER A 368 -42.48 77.82 28.23
N ALA A 369 -43.48 78.15 27.41
CA ALA A 369 -44.86 77.77 27.69
C ALA A 369 -45.02 76.25 27.67
N LYS A 370 -45.96 75.77 28.49
CA LYS A 370 -46.30 74.36 28.61
C LYS A 370 -47.70 74.10 28.06
N ILE A 371 -47.83 73.01 27.33
CA ILE A 371 -49.12 72.46 26.90
C ILE A 371 -49.33 71.14 27.64
N GLY A 372 -50.50 71.00 28.26
CA GLY A 372 -50.96 69.76 28.87
C GLY A 372 -52.48 69.71 28.89
N SER A 373 -53.01 68.70 29.56
CA SER A 373 -54.43 68.64 29.90
C SER A 373 -54.67 69.19 31.30
N ASP A 374 -55.81 69.82 31.54
CA ASP A 374 -56.33 69.98 32.90
C ASP A 374 -56.95 68.65 33.40
N ASP A 375 -57.39 68.62 34.66
CA ASP A 375 -57.99 67.43 35.28
C ASP A 375 -59.32 67.02 34.62
N ASN A 376 -59.90 67.90 33.79
CA ASN A 376 -61.11 67.67 33.01
C ASN A 376 -60.82 67.30 31.55
N GLY A 377 -59.54 67.15 31.17
CA GLY A 377 -59.13 66.78 29.82
C GLY A 377 -59.11 67.93 28.80
N ASN A 378 -59.33 69.18 29.21
CA ASN A 378 -59.23 70.32 28.33
C ASN A 378 -57.78 70.72 28.10
N VAL A 379 -57.49 71.35 26.96
CA VAL A 379 -56.16 71.90 26.68
C VAL A 379 -55.85 73.04 27.63
N ARG A 380 -54.81 72.85 28.45
CA ARG A 380 -54.30 73.86 29.39
C ARG A 380 -53.00 74.46 28.87
N VAL A 381 -53.04 75.75 28.54
CA VAL A 381 -51.87 76.53 28.13
C VAL A 381 -51.41 77.41 29.29
N THR A 382 -50.20 77.12 29.78
CA THR A 382 -49.64 77.79 30.97
C THR A 382 -48.25 78.36 30.69
N GLY A 383 -47.87 79.35 31.50
CA GLY A 383 -46.49 79.83 31.57
C GLY A 383 -45.51 78.77 32.06
N LYS A 384 -44.23 79.16 32.21
CA LYS A 384 -43.12 78.26 32.56
C LYS A 384 -43.33 77.42 33.83
N ASP A 385 -44.08 77.95 34.78
CA ASP A 385 -44.36 77.32 36.08
C ASP A 385 -45.42 76.22 35.98
N GLY A 386 -46.13 76.11 34.84
CA GLY A 386 -47.19 75.13 34.64
C GLY A 386 -48.55 75.53 35.23
N TYR A 387 -48.66 76.76 35.77
CA TYR A 387 -49.87 77.22 36.48
C TYR A 387 -50.30 78.63 36.07
N SER A 388 -49.36 79.55 35.85
CA SER A 388 -49.69 80.93 35.49
C SER A 388 -50.33 81.00 34.10
N THR A 389 -51.36 81.85 33.96
CA THR A 389 -51.93 82.16 32.63
C THR A 389 -50.88 82.83 31.76
N THR A 390 -50.84 82.49 30.48
CA THR A 390 -49.94 83.13 29.50
C THR A 390 -50.73 83.66 28.30
N LYS A 391 -50.13 84.59 27.56
CA LYS A 391 -50.75 85.14 26.34
C LYS A 391 -50.73 84.07 25.25
N ILE A 392 -51.88 83.87 24.61
CA ILE A 392 -51.95 83.22 23.30
C ILE A 392 -51.86 84.35 22.27
N THR A 393 -50.71 84.44 21.58
CA THR A 393 -50.48 85.44 20.54
C THR A 393 -50.80 84.86 19.17
N ASN A 394 -50.97 85.74 18.17
CA ASN A 394 -51.26 85.36 16.78
C ASN A 394 -52.60 84.62 16.59
N VAL A 395 -53.61 84.95 17.41
CA VAL A 395 -54.98 84.44 17.26
C VAL A 395 -55.70 85.21 16.14
N ALA A 396 -55.95 84.55 15.01
CA ALA A 396 -56.74 85.08 13.90
C ALA A 396 -58.21 85.33 14.34
N PRO A 397 -58.96 86.22 13.65
CA PRO A 397 -60.38 86.42 13.94
C PRO A 397 -61.16 85.11 13.78
N GLY A 398 -61.93 84.72 14.81
CA GLY A 398 -62.76 83.52 14.76
C GLY A 398 -63.85 83.62 13.69
N THR A 399 -64.06 82.53 12.95
CA THR A 399 -65.08 82.42 11.90
C THR A 399 -66.22 81.49 12.27
N ASN A 400 -65.91 80.40 12.97
CA ASN A 400 -66.89 79.46 13.53
C ASN A 400 -67.26 79.83 14.97
N THR A 401 -68.41 79.34 15.43
CA THR A 401 -68.91 79.59 16.79
C THR A 401 -68.05 78.98 17.90
N THR A 402 -67.16 78.05 17.56
CA THR A 402 -66.23 77.38 18.49
C THR A 402 -64.81 77.95 18.45
N ASP A 403 -64.56 78.94 17.60
CA ASP A 403 -63.25 79.59 17.51
C ASP A 403 -63.07 80.57 18.67
N ALA A 404 -61.83 80.72 19.15
CA ALA A 404 -61.52 81.79 20.09
C ALA A 404 -61.70 83.17 19.42
N VAL A 405 -62.42 84.09 20.09
CA VAL A 405 -62.57 85.48 19.63
C VAL A 405 -61.30 86.27 19.92
N ASN A 406 -60.85 87.07 18.95
CA ASN A 406 -59.70 87.96 19.17
C ASN A 406 -60.12 89.37 19.61
N TYR A 407 -59.18 90.14 20.14
CA TYR A 407 -59.44 91.50 20.65
C TYR A 407 -59.97 92.46 19.58
N GLY A 408 -59.59 92.25 18.31
CA GLY A 408 -60.08 93.05 17.19
C GLY A 408 -61.59 92.88 16.95
N GLN A 409 -62.11 91.66 17.12
CA GLN A 409 -63.55 91.37 17.00
C GLN A 409 -64.35 92.04 18.12
N LEU A 410 -63.88 91.99 19.38
CA LEU A 410 -64.54 92.65 20.51
C LEU A 410 -64.60 94.18 20.34
N LYS A 411 -63.50 94.79 19.89
CA LYS A 411 -63.42 96.24 19.63
C LYS A 411 -64.33 96.71 18.49
N SER A 412 -64.76 95.82 17.60
CA SER A 412 -65.73 96.13 16.53
C SER A 412 -67.15 96.24 17.08
N VAL A 413 -67.50 95.41 18.06
CA VAL A 413 -68.80 95.45 18.75
C VAL A 413 -68.92 96.72 19.59
N GLU A 414 -67.88 97.08 20.35
CA GLU A 414 -67.82 98.29 21.18
C GLU A 414 -68.19 99.56 20.38
N ARG A 415 -67.57 99.77 19.22
CA ARG A 415 -67.83 100.93 18.34
C ARG A 415 -69.28 101.01 17.81
N LYS A 416 -69.98 99.88 17.68
CA LYS A 416 -71.39 99.88 17.24
C LYS A 416 -72.32 100.37 18.35
N VAL A 417 -71.98 100.11 19.61
CA VAL A 417 -72.77 100.51 20.78
C VAL A 417 -72.72 102.04 20.96
N ASP A 418 -71.54 102.67 20.83
CA ASP A 418 -71.40 104.13 20.99
C ASP A 418 -72.22 104.95 19.97
N LYS A 419 -72.28 104.50 18.71
CA LYS A 419 -73.08 105.18 17.67
C LYS A 419 -74.59 105.12 17.93
N LEU A 420 -75.05 104.04 18.55
CA LEU A 420 -76.46 103.88 18.90
C LEU A 420 -76.84 104.88 20.00
N ASP A 421 -75.97 105.07 20.99
CA ASP A 421 -76.17 106.01 22.09
C ASP A 421 -76.35 107.46 21.59
N GLY A 422 -75.50 107.93 20.67
CA GLY A 422 -75.61 109.28 20.09
C GLY A 422 -76.96 109.54 19.41
N ARG A 423 -77.44 108.58 18.58
CA ARG A 423 -78.71 108.72 17.85
C ARG A 423 -79.91 108.90 18.79
N VAL A 424 -79.96 108.16 19.90
CA VAL A 424 -81.08 108.22 20.85
C VAL A 424 -81.15 109.60 21.51
N ARG A 425 -80.01 110.21 21.84
CA ARG A 425 -79.94 111.54 22.45
C ARG A 425 -80.52 112.63 21.52
N GLY A 426 -80.18 112.59 20.23
CA GLY A 426 -80.68 113.55 19.24
C GLY A 426 -82.22 113.56 19.09
N ILE A 427 -82.85 112.37 19.10
CA ILE A 427 -84.31 112.22 18.99
C ILE A 427 -85.03 112.93 20.16
N GLY A 428 -84.50 112.80 21.38
CA GLY A 428 -85.05 113.45 22.56
C GLY A 428 -85.03 114.98 22.45
N ALA A 429 -83.92 115.55 21.96
CA ALA A 429 -83.76 117.00 21.84
C ALA A 429 -84.73 117.61 20.81
N SER A 430 -84.87 116.97 19.64
CA SER A 430 -85.84 117.37 18.60
C SER A 430 -87.28 117.43 19.12
N SER A 431 -87.67 116.43 19.91
CA SER A 431 -89.02 116.33 20.45
C SER A 431 -89.32 117.45 21.45
N ALA A 432 -88.36 117.77 22.33
CA ALA A 432 -88.47 118.90 23.26
C ALA A 432 -88.59 120.24 22.51
N ALA A 433 -87.82 120.44 21.44
CA ALA A 433 -87.85 121.67 20.66
C ALA A 433 -89.24 121.89 20.01
N ALA A 434 -89.79 120.88 19.33
CA ALA A 434 -91.09 121.00 18.66
C ALA A 434 -92.24 121.33 19.62
N ALA A 435 -92.22 120.75 20.82
CA ALA A 435 -93.29 120.93 21.81
C ALA A 435 -93.41 122.38 22.31
N SER A 436 -92.28 123.11 22.34
CA SER A 436 -92.22 124.48 22.88
C SER A 436 -92.64 125.58 21.90
N LEU A 437 -93.12 125.26 20.69
CA LEU A 437 -93.56 126.27 19.71
C LEU A 437 -94.92 126.90 20.09
N PRO A 438 -95.02 128.24 20.28
CA PRO A 438 -96.29 128.94 20.44
C PRO A 438 -97.23 128.79 19.23
N GLN A 439 -98.53 128.94 19.46
CA GLN A 439 -99.58 128.88 18.44
C GLN A 439 -100.36 130.21 18.39
N VAL A 440 -100.80 130.62 17.20
CA VAL A 440 -101.61 131.84 17.02
C VAL A 440 -103.00 131.67 17.66
N TYR A 441 -103.48 132.72 18.33
CA TYR A 441 -104.79 132.73 19.00
C TYR A 441 -105.74 133.83 18.49
N ILE A 442 -105.27 134.69 17.58
CA ILE A 442 -106.05 135.81 17.04
C ILE A 442 -106.68 135.41 15.68
N PRO A 443 -108.01 135.51 15.52
CA PRO A 443 -108.70 135.18 14.27
C PRO A 443 -108.13 135.91 13.04
N GLY A 444 -107.97 135.17 11.94
CA GLY A 444 -107.46 135.65 10.65
C GLY A 444 -105.97 135.98 10.59
N LYS A 445 -105.22 135.76 11.68
CA LYS A 445 -103.78 136.01 11.73
C LYS A 445 -102.98 134.70 11.62
N SER A 446 -101.75 134.85 11.10
CA SER A 446 -100.72 133.81 11.11
C SER A 446 -99.62 134.14 12.12
N MET A 447 -98.98 133.13 12.67
CA MET A 447 -97.79 133.21 13.52
C MET A 447 -96.72 132.27 12.97
N VAL A 448 -95.52 132.79 12.81
CA VAL A 448 -94.30 131.98 12.71
C VAL A 448 -93.65 132.00 14.09
N ALA A 449 -93.23 130.84 14.57
CA ALA A 449 -92.50 130.69 15.81
C ALA A 449 -91.23 129.86 15.60
N ALA A 450 -90.23 130.13 16.42
CA ALA A 450 -89.06 129.29 16.57
C ALA A 450 -88.88 128.96 18.06
N SER A 451 -88.43 127.75 18.35
CA SER A 451 -88.10 127.28 19.69
C SER A 451 -86.84 126.42 19.64
N ALA A 452 -86.24 126.19 20.80
CA ALA A 452 -85.13 125.27 20.95
C ALA A 452 -85.45 124.27 22.07
N GLY A 453 -84.86 123.09 22.00
CA GLY A 453 -84.99 122.02 22.99
C GLY A 453 -83.69 121.25 23.15
N GLY A 454 -83.52 120.60 24.29
CA GLY A 454 -82.33 119.81 24.57
C GLY A 454 -82.65 118.53 25.34
N TYR A 455 -81.84 117.49 25.13
CA TYR A 455 -81.94 116.21 25.85
C TYR A 455 -80.56 115.55 25.97
N SER A 456 -80.12 115.30 27.21
CA SER A 456 -78.91 114.54 27.54
C SER A 456 -77.64 114.97 26.76
N GLY A 457 -77.46 116.28 26.60
CA GLY A 457 -76.33 116.91 25.91
C GLY A 457 -76.54 117.20 24.43
N ALA A 458 -77.59 116.63 23.80
CA ALA A 458 -77.99 116.98 22.45
C ALA A 458 -78.93 118.20 22.46
N SER A 459 -78.86 119.02 21.42
CA SER A 459 -79.68 120.21 21.24
C SER A 459 -80.44 120.15 19.92
N ALA A 460 -81.58 120.81 19.86
CA ALA A 460 -82.39 120.89 18.65
C ALA A 460 -83.11 122.23 18.56
N ILE A 461 -83.39 122.62 17.32
CA ILE A 461 -84.16 123.82 16.99
C ILE A 461 -85.41 123.36 16.28
N ALA A 462 -86.54 123.98 16.61
CA ALA A 462 -87.79 123.80 15.91
C ALA A 462 -88.30 125.14 15.37
N VAL A 463 -88.91 125.09 14.20
CA VAL A 463 -89.62 126.21 13.59
C VAL A 463 -91.03 125.76 13.27
N GLY A 464 -91.99 126.63 13.51
CA GLY A 464 -93.38 126.33 13.27
C GLY A 464 -94.14 127.51 12.69
N TYR A 465 -95.18 127.19 11.95
CA TYR A 465 -96.12 128.14 11.39
C TYR A 465 -97.50 127.76 11.85
N SER A 466 -98.30 128.72 12.32
CA SER A 466 -99.71 128.49 12.61
C SER A 466 -100.60 129.62 12.08
N ARG A 467 -101.83 129.31 11.71
CA ARG A 467 -102.81 130.31 11.23
C ARG A 467 -104.20 129.99 11.77
N ALA A 468 -104.86 131.00 12.33
CA ALA A 468 -106.28 130.92 12.66
C ALA A 468 -107.12 131.44 11.48
N SER A 469 -108.22 130.76 11.13
CA SER A 469 -109.16 131.22 10.12
C SER A 469 -109.80 132.55 10.54
N ASP A 470 -110.33 133.31 9.58
CA ASP A 470 -110.88 134.65 9.84
C ASP A 470 -112.08 134.63 10.79
N SER A 471 -112.86 133.53 10.80
CA SER A 471 -113.93 133.29 11.79
C SER A 471 -113.42 132.93 13.19
N GLY A 472 -112.12 132.69 13.34
CA GLY A 472 -111.51 132.17 14.55
C GLY A 472 -111.75 130.68 14.81
N LYS A 473 -112.54 129.99 13.97
CA LYS A 473 -112.96 128.61 14.24
C LYS A 473 -111.95 127.54 13.84
N VAL A 474 -110.97 127.77 12.98
CA VAL A 474 -109.96 126.78 12.59
C VAL A 474 -108.57 127.29 12.94
N ILE A 475 -107.67 126.47 13.47
CA ILE A 475 -106.24 126.75 13.60
C ILE A 475 -105.41 125.63 12.96
N LEU A 476 -104.52 125.96 12.04
CA LEU A 476 -103.52 125.05 11.48
C LEU A 476 -102.15 125.31 12.15
N LYS A 477 -101.34 124.27 12.35
CA LYS A 477 -99.95 124.35 12.84
C LYS A 477 -99.04 123.37 12.08
N LEU A 478 -97.93 123.85 11.55
CA LEU A 478 -96.82 123.03 11.04
C LEU A 478 -95.61 123.20 11.95
N THR A 479 -94.81 122.14 12.11
CA THR A 479 -93.53 122.13 12.84
C THR A 479 -92.46 121.38 12.06
N GLY A 480 -91.23 121.87 12.10
CA GLY A 480 -90.04 121.19 11.63
C GLY A 480 -88.93 121.34 12.65
N THR A 481 -88.13 120.30 12.88
CA THR A 481 -87.00 120.29 13.81
C THR A 481 -85.72 119.74 13.19
N ALA A 482 -84.59 120.21 13.71
CA ALA A 482 -83.25 119.71 13.41
C ALA A 482 -82.45 119.61 14.71
N ASN A 483 -81.66 118.54 14.89
CA ASN A 483 -80.83 118.33 16.09
C ASN A 483 -79.32 118.27 15.81
N SER A 484 -78.53 118.36 16.90
CA SER A 484 -77.06 118.35 16.91
C SER A 484 -76.42 117.05 16.41
N GLU A 485 -77.17 115.95 16.34
CA GLU A 485 -76.73 114.67 15.74
C GLU A 485 -76.97 114.63 14.22
N GLY A 486 -77.42 115.74 13.63
CA GLY A 486 -77.67 115.88 12.20
C GLY A 486 -78.97 115.21 11.72
N HIS A 487 -79.89 114.93 12.63
CA HIS A 487 -81.19 114.34 12.29
C HIS A 487 -82.29 115.42 12.27
N TYR A 488 -83.24 115.25 11.35
CA TYR A 488 -84.36 116.18 11.12
C TYR A 488 -85.70 115.47 11.31
N SER A 489 -86.73 116.19 11.75
CA SER A 489 -88.11 115.67 11.85
C SER A 489 -89.13 116.78 11.61
N GLY A 490 -90.40 116.46 11.35
CA GLY A 490 -91.44 117.48 11.16
C GLY A 490 -92.85 116.91 11.36
N GLY A 491 -93.83 117.78 11.58
CA GLY A 491 -95.22 117.43 11.84
C GLY A 491 -96.20 118.55 11.43
N VAL A 492 -97.47 118.18 11.26
CA VAL A 492 -98.57 119.12 10.95
C VAL A 492 -99.81 118.75 11.76
N GLY A 493 -100.58 119.73 12.20
CA GLY A 493 -101.84 119.55 12.92
C GLY A 493 -102.85 120.65 12.57
N VAL A 494 -104.14 120.32 12.66
CA VAL A 494 -105.25 121.28 12.48
C VAL A 494 -106.25 121.08 13.62
N GLY A 495 -106.85 122.17 14.11
CA GLY A 495 -107.88 122.16 15.15
C GLY A 495 -109.06 123.04 14.77
N TYR A 496 -110.27 122.68 15.20
CA TYR A 496 -111.49 123.46 15.02
C TYR A 496 -112.14 123.76 16.36
N GLN A 497 -112.59 124.99 16.59
CA GLN A 497 -113.28 125.47 17.79
C GLN A 497 -114.64 126.10 17.41
N TRP A 498 -115.71 125.79 18.13
CA TRP A 498 -117.09 126.15 17.77
C TRP A 498 -117.69 127.27 18.60
#